data_AF-A0A443QN68-F1
#
_entry.id   AF-A0A443QN68-F1
#
_cell.length_a   1.000
_cell.length_b   1.000
_cell.length_c   1.000
_cell.angle_alpha   90.00
_cell.angle_beta   90.00
_cell.angle_gamma   90.00
#
_symmetry.space_group_name_H-M   'P 1'
#
loop_
_entity.id
_entity.type
_entity.pdbx_description
1 polymer ?
#
loop_
_entity_poly.entity_id
_entity_poly.type
_entity_poly.pdbx_seq_one_letter_code
_entity_poly.pdbx_strand_id
1 'polypeptide(L)'
;MQRNYRKEIKNEAVKEIKKRIHEYGQDKKATYDIDLLQHDLNCCGADSPKNWLDNKIYPHANGSYPYSCCGKDENSWCKKPKTETSCGETIFDSIYNIHSVIFGVSIVTAVFQLLAIIMSCGLASNIRKEYEFV
;
A
#
# COMPACT_ATOMS: atom_id res chain seq x y z
N MET A 1 -14.12 -10.67 -16.59
CA MET A 1 -14.08 -10.86 -15.13
C MET A 1 -13.02 -10.00 -14.43
N GLN A 2 -11.74 -10.02 -14.86
CA GLN A 2 -10.64 -9.28 -14.19
C GLN A 2 -10.80 -7.75 -14.07
N ARG A 3 -11.53 -7.09 -14.99
CA ARG A 3 -11.70 -5.63 -15.00
C ARG A 3 -12.57 -5.08 -13.86
N ASN A 4 -13.45 -5.89 -13.28
CA ASN A 4 -14.27 -5.48 -12.14
C ASN A 4 -13.49 -5.54 -10.82
N TYR A 5 -12.69 -6.59 -10.61
CA TYR A 5 -11.90 -6.74 -9.40
C TYR A 5 -10.88 -5.60 -9.21
N ARG A 6 -10.17 -5.19 -10.27
CA ARG A 6 -9.25 -4.03 -10.20
C ARG A 6 -9.98 -2.75 -9.76
N LYS A 7 -11.18 -2.52 -10.28
CA LYS A 7 -11.99 -1.34 -9.91
C LYS A 7 -12.43 -1.42 -8.46
N GLU A 8 -12.84 -2.59 -8.00
CA GLU A 8 -13.27 -2.80 -6.62
C GLU A 8 -12.14 -2.56 -5.62
N ILE A 9 -10.96 -3.17 -5.83
CA ILE A 9 -9.78 -2.90 -4.99
C ILE A 9 -9.41 -1.41 -5.04
N LYS A 10 -9.46 -0.79 -6.23
CA LYS A 10 -9.13 0.64 -6.36
C LYS A 10 -10.08 1.49 -5.53
N ASN A 11 -11.37 1.20 -5.59
CA ASN A 11 -12.38 1.94 -4.85
C ASN A 11 -12.21 1.78 -3.34
N GLU A 12 -11.93 0.56 -2.86
CA GLU A 12 -11.68 0.32 -1.43
C GLU A 12 -10.37 0.99 -0.98
N ALA A 13 -9.30 0.93 -1.77
CA ALA A 13 -8.05 1.64 -1.48
C ALA A 13 -8.27 3.16 -1.41
N VAL A 14 -8.98 3.74 -2.38
CA VAL A 14 -9.34 5.16 -2.38
C VAL A 14 -10.15 5.52 -1.13
N LYS A 15 -11.11 4.68 -0.73
CA LYS A 15 -11.94 4.90 0.46
C LYS A 15 -11.11 4.91 1.74
N GLU A 16 -10.21 3.95 1.91
CA GLU A 16 -9.31 3.90 3.06
C GLU A 16 -8.34 5.08 3.08
N ILE A 17 -7.76 5.47 1.93
CA ILE A 17 -6.89 6.65 1.85
C ILE A 17 -7.69 7.92 2.21
N LYS A 18 -8.93 8.08 1.72
CA LYS A 18 -9.80 9.22 2.09
C LYS A 18 -10.02 9.27 3.60
N LYS A 19 -10.28 8.13 4.24
CA LYS A 19 -10.45 8.03 5.69
C LYS A 19 -9.18 8.47 6.43
N ARG A 20 -8.01 7.98 6.02
CA ARG A 20 -6.72 8.37 6.61
C ARG A 20 -6.40 9.85 6.40
N ILE A 21 -6.75 10.41 5.24
CA ILE A 21 -6.65 11.86 4.99
C ILE A 21 -7.53 12.62 5.99
N HIS A 22 -8.75 12.17 6.31
CA HIS A 22 -9.58 12.85 7.32
C HIS A 22 -8.97 12.81 8.73
N GLU A 23 -8.24 11.74 9.05
CA GLU A 23 -7.55 11.55 10.33
C GLU A 23 -6.17 12.27 10.37
N TYR A 24 -5.73 12.84 9.25
CA TYR A 24 -4.43 13.48 9.10
C TYR A 24 -4.25 14.68 10.03
N GLY A 25 -3.12 14.73 10.73
CA GLY A 25 -2.81 15.74 11.75
C GLY A 25 -3.40 15.46 13.14
N GLN A 26 -4.39 14.56 13.27
CA GLN A 26 -4.92 14.09 14.55
C GLN A 26 -4.26 12.78 14.96
N ASP A 27 -4.27 11.82 14.06
CA ASP A 27 -3.66 10.52 14.27
C ASP A 27 -2.25 10.52 13.67
N LYS A 28 -1.24 10.29 14.51
CA LYS A 28 0.17 10.27 14.09
C LYS A 28 0.46 9.17 13.07
N LYS A 29 -0.21 8.02 13.19
CA LYS A 29 -0.05 6.91 12.26
C LYS A 29 -0.71 7.23 10.93
N ALA A 30 -1.91 7.79 10.91
CA ALA A 30 -2.56 8.22 9.67
C ALA A 30 -1.74 9.31 8.97
N THR A 31 -1.15 10.23 9.73
CA THR A 31 -0.25 11.26 9.20
C THR A 31 0.98 10.64 8.53
N TYR A 32 1.68 9.77 9.25
CA TYR A 32 2.85 9.06 8.74
C TYR A 32 2.53 8.20 7.51
N ASP A 33 1.45 7.42 7.56
CA ASP A 33 1.02 6.52 6.48
C ASP A 33 0.72 7.32 5.19
N ILE A 34 0.05 8.48 5.31
CA ILE A 34 -0.27 9.34 4.16
C ILE A 34 0.99 10.04 3.63
N ASP A 35 1.85 10.54 4.51
CA ASP A 35 3.07 11.22 4.10
C ASP A 35 4.03 10.29 3.35
N LEU A 36 4.24 9.08 3.89
CA LEU A 36 5.02 8.03 3.26
C LEU A 36 4.43 7.66 1.90
N LEU A 37 3.12 7.41 1.84
CA LEU A 37 2.44 7.04 0.61
C LEU A 37 2.59 8.11 -0.49
N GLN A 38 2.38 9.38 -0.14
CA GLN A 38 2.45 10.49 -1.10
C GLN A 38 3.89 10.76 -1.54
N HIS A 39 4.86 10.62 -0.63
CA HIS A 39 6.27 10.79 -0.94
C HIS A 39 6.81 9.68 -1.83
N ASP A 40 6.61 8.42 -1.44
CA ASP A 40 7.20 7.25 -2.12
C ASP A 40 6.58 7.00 -3.50
N LEU A 41 5.27 7.24 -3.62
CA LEU A 41 4.56 7.07 -4.90
C LEU A 41 4.48 8.37 -5.71
N ASN A 42 4.96 9.50 -5.18
CA ASN A 42 4.90 10.81 -5.83
C ASN A 42 3.48 11.14 -6.35
N CYS A 43 2.49 10.96 -5.47
CA CYS A 43 1.07 11.13 -5.72
C CYS A 43 0.44 12.09 -4.70
N CYS A 44 -0.76 12.59 -4.96
CA CYS A 44 -1.45 13.46 -4.03
C CYS A 44 -2.96 13.20 -3.95
N GLY A 45 -3.45 13.07 -2.73
CA GLY A 45 -4.84 12.73 -2.46
C GLY A 45 -5.18 11.26 -2.77
N ALA A 46 -6.43 10.88 -2.54
CA ALA A 46 -6.88 9.51 -2.75
C ALA A 46 -7.23 9.27 -4.23
N ASP A 47 -8.27 9.94 -4.72
CA ASP A 47 -8.69 9.96 -6.13
C ASP A 47 -8.40 11.29 -6.81
N SER A 48 -8.16 12.35 -6.03
CA SER A 48 -7.76 13.66 -6.54
C SER A 48 -7.02 14.44 -5.46
N PRO A 49 -6.06 15.32 -5.80
CA PRO A 49 -5.49 16.26 -4.83
C PRO A 49 -6.55 17.06 -4.09
N LYS A 50 -7.71 17.31 -4.72
CA LYS A 50 -8.84 18.03 -4.12
C LYS A 50 -9.39 17.38 -2.84
N ASN A 51 -9.10 16.11 -2.55
CA ASN A 51 -9.52 15.47 -1.30
C ASN A 51 -8.98 16.21 -0.05
N TRP A 52 -7.88 16.94 -0.18
CA TRP A 52 -7.35 17.79 0.89
C TRP A 52 -8.25 18.98 1.23
N LEU A 53 -9.07 19.44 0.29
CA LEU A 53 -10.03 20.53 0.49
C LEU A 53 -11.23 20.09 1.34
N ASP A 54 -11.55 18.79 1.33
CA ASP A 54 -12.64 18.22 2.12
C ASP A 54 -12.23 17.97 3.58
N ASN A 55 -10.93 18.00 3.88
CA ASN A 55 -10.42 17.79 5.22
C ASN A 55 -10.57 19.05 6.07
N LYS A 56 -11.62 19.09 6.89
CA LYS A 56 -11.92 20.22 7.81
C LYS A 56 -11.03 20.31 9.04
N ILE A 57 -10.27 19.25 9.32
CA ILE A 57 -9.49 19.12 10.57
C ILE A 57 -8.06 19.59 10.37
N TYR A 58 -7.52 19.39 9.17
CA TYR A 58 -6.20 19.88 8.83
C TYR A 58 -6.17 21.42 8.94
N PRO A 59 -5.29 22.01 9.77
CA PRO A 59 -5.33 23.44 10.11
C PRO A 59 -5.14 24.39 8.90
N HIS A 60 -4.69 23.86 7.76
CA HIS A 60 -4.59 24.58 6.50
C HIS A 60 -5.62 24.13 5.44
N ALA A 61 -6.78 23.60 5.87
CA ALA A 61 -7.91 23.18 5.02
C ALA A 61 -8.39 24.21 3.98
N ASN A 62 -8.01 25.49 4.14
CA ASN A 62 -8.29 26.59 3.21
C ASN A 62 -7.40 26.55 1.95
N GLY A 63 -7.36 25.41 1.26
CA GLY A 63 -6.65 25.29 -0.03
C GLY A 63 -5.16 24.99 0.06
N SER A 64 -4.69 24.41 1.17
CA SER A 64 -3.30 23.97 1.30
C SER A 64 -3.16 22.46 1.31
N TYR A 65 -2.01 22.02 0.83
CA TYR A 65 -1.58 20.63 0.75
C TYR A 65 -0.42 20.38 1.73
N PRO A 66 -0.30 19.18 2.30
CA PRO A 66 0.82 18.84 3.18
C PRO A 66 2.14 18.75 2.41
N TYR A 67 3.26 18.87 3.14
CA TYR A 67 4.61 18.81 2.56
C TYR A 67 4.86 17.59 1.68
N SER A 68 4.29 16.43 2.02
CA SER A 68 4.40 15.17 1.27
C SER A 68 3.80 15.28 -0.13
N CYS A 69 2.67 15.96 -0.29
CA CYS A 69 2.08 16.31 -1.59
C CYS A 69 2.81 17.48 -2.30
N CYS A 70 3.49 18.35 -1.55
CA CYS A 70 4.27 19.46 -2.08
C CYS A 70 5.67 19.06 -2.56
N GLY A 71 6.18 17.91 -2.11
CA GLY A 71 7.58 17.49 -2.30
C GLY A 71 8.58 18.46 -1.67
N LYS A 72 8.25 18.96 -0.47
CA LYS A 72 9.08 19.87 0.34
C LYS A 72 9.46 19.22 1.67
N ASP A 73 10.35 19.87 2.42
CA ASP A 73 10.76 19.41 3.76
C ASP A 73 9.57 19.32 4.74
N GLU A 74 9.70 18.44 5.73
CA GLU A 74 8.74 18.25 6.82
C GLU A 74 8.36 19.59 7.48
N ASN A 75 7.10 19.74 7.88
CA ASN A 75 6.49 20.96 8.43
C ASN A 75 6.21 22.11 7.44
N SER A 76 6.34 21.87 6.14
CA SER A 76 5.91 22.83 5.12
C SER A 76 4.52 22.54 4.54
N TRP A 77 3.95 23.52 3.85
CA TRP A 77 2.70 23.38 3.10
C TRP A 77 2.78 24.20 1.81
N CYS A 78 1.86 23.95 0.89
CA CYS A 78 1.77 24.67 -0.38
C CYS A 78 0.32 24.86 -0.81
N LYS A 79 0.07 25.87 -1.65
CA LYS A 79 -1.27 26.16 -2.21
C LYS A 79 -1.59 25.36 -3.48
N LYS A 80 -0.59 24.68 -4.05
CA LYS A 80 -0.71 23.90 -5.28
C LYS A 80 0.05 22.59 -5.08
N PRO A 81 -0.55 21.44 -5.41
CA PRO A 81 0.12 20.17 -5.28
C PRO A 81 1.28 20.10 -6.28
N LYS A 82 2.33 19.33 -5.98
CA LYS A 82 3.43 19.09 -6.92
C LYS A 82 2.99 18.22 -8.11
N THR A 83 2.02 17.35 -7.86
CA THR A 83 1.50 16.33 -8.78
C THR A 83 -0.02 16.34 -8.75
N GLU A 84 -0.64 16.23 -9.92
CA GLU A 84 -2.10 16.04 -10.04
C GLU A 84 -2.49 14.56 -9.98
N THR A 85 -1.50 13.67 -9.85
CA THR A 85 -1.69 12.22 -9.92
C THR A 85 -2.30 11.70 -8.62
N SER A 86 -3.38 10.93 -8.73
CA SER A 86 -4.05 10.34 -7.57
C SER A 86 -3.27 9.13 -7.04
N CYS A 87 -3.20 8.95 -5.72
CA CYS A 87 -2.55 7.78 -5.14
C CYS A 87 -3.30 6.49 -5.48
N GLY A 88 -4.62 6.55 -5.58
CA GLY A 88 -5.46 5.43 -5.99
C GLY A 88 -5.17 4.92 -7.40
N GLU A 89 -4.66 5.72 -8.33
CA GLU A 89 -4.21 5.23 -9.64
C GLU A 89 -2.75 4.79 -9.60
N THR A 90 -1.92 5.61 -8.98
CA THR A 90 -0.47 5.40 -8.92
C THR A 90 -0.11 4.07 -8.25
N ILE A 91 -0.85 3.65 -7.22
CA ILE A 91 -0.66 2.34 -6.57
C ILE A 91 -0.82 1.21 -7.60
N PHE A 92 -1.87 1.22 -8.42
CA PHE A 92 -2.11 0.13 -9.37
C PHE A 92 -1.10 0.13 -10.51
N ASP A 93 -0.74 1.32 -10.98
CA ASP A 93 0.26 1.44 -12.04
C ASP A 93 1.65 1.04 -11.52
N SER A 94 1.98 1.37 -10.27
CA SER A 94 3.21 0.92 -9.62
C SER A 94 3.26 -0.60 -9.48
N ILE A 95 2.18 -1.23 -8.99
CA ILE A 95 2.05 -2.70 -8.91
C ILE A 95 2.20 -3.32 -10.30
N TYR A 96 1.58 -2.71 -11.32
CA TYR A 96 1.71 -3.18 -12.69
C TYR A 96 3.14 -3.02 -13.23
N ASN A 97 3.90 -2.02 -12.80
CA ASN A 97 5.28 -1.87 -13.26
C ASN A 97 6.22 -2.91 -12.61
N ILE A 98 5.98 -3.25 -11.34
CA ILE A 98 6.84 -4.22 -10.61
C ILE A 98 6.31 -5.66 -10.62
N HIS A 99 5.19 -5.93 -11.29
CA HIS A 99 4.50 -7.22 -11.25
C HIS A 99 5.43 -8.41 -11.56
N SER A 100 6.34 -8.26 -12.53
CA SER A 100 7.24 -9.34 -12.94
C SER A 100 8.15 -9.80 -11.79
N VAL A 101 8.61 -8.85 -10.95
CA VAL A 101 9.42 -9.16 -9.76
C VAL A 101 8.57 -9.88 -8.72
N ILE A 102 7.35 -9.40 -8.48
CA ILE A 102 6.41 -10.04 -7.54
C ILE A 102 6.15 -11.49 -7.95
N PHE A 103 5.82 -11.73 -9.23
CA PHE A 103 5.58 -13.08 -9.75
C PHE A 103 6.81 -13.98 -9.58
N GLY A 104 8.02 -13.46 -9.84
CA GLY A 104 9.26 -14.21 -9.63
C GLY A 104 9.43 -14.67 -8.18
N VAL A 105 9.30 -13.75 -7.23
CA VAL A 105 9.43 -14.06 -5.79
C VAL A 105 8.33 -15.03 -5.33
N SER A 106 7.10 -14.87 -5.81
CA SER A 106 5.99 -15.77 -5.48
C SER A 106 6.25 -17.21 -5.96
N ILE A 107 6.76 -17.40 -7.17
CA ILE A 107 7.03 -18.74 -7.72
C ILE A 107 8.15 -19.43 -6.91
N VAL A 108 9.25 -18.72 -6.64
CA VAL A 108 10.36 -19.27 -5.84
C VAL A 108 9.88 -19.67 -4.45
N THR A 109 9.07 -18.81 -3.82
CA THR A 109 8.50 -19.09 -2.50
C THR A 109 7.59 -20.31 -2.51
N ALA A 110 6.75 -20.46 -3.54
CA ALA A 110 5.87 -21.63 -3.69
C ALA A 110 6.65 -22.93 -3.84
N VAL A 111 7.73 -22.94 -4.64
CA VAL A 111 8.61 -24.11 -4.78
C VAL A 111 9.29 -24.44 -3.45
N PHE A 112 9.80 -23.44 -2.74
CA PHE A 112 10.43 -23.64 -1.43
C PHE A 112 9.46 -24.23 -0.40
N GLN A 113 8.22 -23.74 -0.39
CA GLN A 113 7.15 -24.27 0.48
C GLN A 113 6.81 -25.73 0.15
N LEU A 114 6.72 -26.09 -1.14
CA LEU A 114 6.49 -27.48 -1.54
C LEU A 114 7.62 -28.40 -1.10
N LEU A 115 8.87 -27.98 -1.26
CA LEU A 115 10.03 -28.75 -0.77
C LEU A 115 10.00 -28.91 0.76
N ALA A 116 9.68 -27.84 1.48
CA ALA A 116 9.55 -27.89 2.94
C ALA A 116 8.50 -28.92 3.39
N ILE A 117 7.35 -28.98 2.72
CA ILE A 117 6.30 -29.97 3.00
C ILE A 117 6.81 -31.40 2.74
N ILE A 118 7.44 -31.63 1.58
CA ILE A 118 7.97 -32.96 1.22
C ILE A 118 9.01 -33.44 2.24
N MET A 119 9.95 -32.57 2.62
CA MET A 119 10.97 -32.92 3.62
C MET A 119 10.36 -33.17 5.00
N SER A 120 9.36 -32.38 5.40
CA SER A 120 8.65 -32.55 6.68
C SER A 120 7.91 -33.89 6.72
N CYS A 121 7.19 -34.25 5.66
CA CYS A 121 6.52 -35.54 5.53
C CYS A 121 7.51 -36.71 5.47
N GLY A 122 8.66 -36.53 4.80
CA GLY A 122 9.73 -37.52 4.74
C GLY A 122 10.34 -37.81 6.12
N LEU A 123 10.67 -36.76 6.88
CA LEU A 123 11.20 -36.88 8.23
C LEU A 123 10.20 -37.56 9.17
N ALA A 124 8.94 -37.12 9.16
CA ALA A 124 7.88 -37.73 9.97
C ALA A 124 7.67 -39.22 9.65
N SER A 125 7.78 -39.58 8.38
CA SER A 125 7.64 -40.98 7.93
C SER A 125 8.80 -41.86 8.41
N ASN A 126 10.03 -41.34 8.43
CA ASN A 126 11.18 -42.07 8.94
C ASN A 126 11.10 -42.26 10.47
N ILE A 127 10.72 -41.21 11.20
CA ILE A 127 10.53 -41.29 12.66
C ILE A 127 9.48 -42.35 13.01
N ARG A 128 8.35 -42.39 12.31
CA ARG A 128 7.30 -43.39 12.58
C ARG A 128 7.80 -44.83 12.39
N LYS A 129 8.60 -45.07 11.36
CA LYS A 129 9.17 -46.41 11.11
C LYS A 129 10.09 -46.86 12.24
N GLU A 130 10.87 -45.95 12.83
CA GLU A 130 11.78 -46.26 13.93
C GLU A 130 11.04 -46.74 15.19
N TYR A 131 9.89 -46.12 15.50
CA TYR A 131 9.05 -46.49 16.66
C TYR A 131 8.22 -47.77 16.44
N GLU A 132 8.15 -48.30 15.21
CA GLU A 132 7.36 -49.50 14.88
C GLU A 132 8.16 -50.81 15.08
N PHE A 133 9.47 -50.72 15.38
CA PHE A 133 10.35 -51.86 15.69
C PHE A 133 10.56 -52.10 17.20
N VAL A 134 9.69 -51.59 18.07
CA VAL A 134 9.67 -51.85 19.54
C VAL A 134 8.40 -52.57 19.94
#